data_AF-A0A432PHY7-F1
#
_entry.id   AF-A0A432PHY7-F1
#
_cell.length_a   1.000
_cell.length_b   1.000
_cell.length_c   1.000
_cell.angle_alpha   90.00
_cell.angle_beta   90.00
_cell.angle_gamma   90.00
#
_symmetry.space_group_name_H-M   'P 1'
#
loop_
_entity.id
_entity.type
_entity.pdbx_description
1 polymer ?
#
loop_
_entity_poly.entity_id
_entity_poly.type
_entity_poly.pdbx_seq_one_letter_code
_entity_poly.pdbx_strand_id
1 'polypeptide(L)'
;MPKHTQQTKQFPGTTAIQKIALVCLLLSSPPAFASQWETIATIPGLEYLPDSAHRIGSHVYVVHRNTPREGGANFVIANEVDCENEALRISWADGSLGDVKGRYYNEGKSHDHYAATNFKSAETDKVFFNWACTLPLQPEHLINLRREREETLTQIDIGSVKREGPIATLWMRHDYPAISLDPPYNAPFDSKREFVQVNCDTNLYRVSVGYDFMPDGTVTDGMIAPEGDDSELTPSDSYAAAKEIGCRSTLNPIDIVGIGGPTIRPKASSLP
;
A
#
# COMPACT_ATOMS: atom_id res chain seq x y z
N MET A 1 59.11 -73.44 3.86
CA MET A 1 58.20 -74.25 3.02
C MET A 1 56.90 -73.46 2.82
N PRO A 2 56.29 -73.41 1.64
CA PRO A 2 56.86 -73.02 0.35
C PRO A 2 56.09 -71.88 -0.36
N LYS A 3 56.84 -71.15 -1.22
CA LYS A 3 56.51 -70.58 -2.55
C LYS A 3 55.06 -70.17 -2.88
N HIS A 4 54.87 -68.94 -3.37
CA HIS A 4 54.92 -68.68 -4.82
C HIS A 4 54.98 -67.19 -5.23
N THR A 5 55.90 -66.98 -6.16
CA THR A 5 56.25 -65.84 -7.02
C THR A 5 55.10 -65.39 -7.94
N GLN A 6 54.96 -64.09 -8.24
CA GLN A 6 55.16 -63.53 -9.60
C GLN A 6 54.89 -62.01 -9.71
N GLN A 7 55.81 -61.34 -10.40
CA GLN A 7 55.75 -59.98 -10.94
C GLN A 7 54.87 -59.93 -12.20
N THR A 8 54.26 -58.77 -12.48
CA THR A 8 54.19 -58.11 -13.82
C THR A 8 53.53 -56.72 -13.65
N LYS A 9 54.29 -55.63 -13.81
CA LYS A 9 54.25 -54.65 -14.92
C LYS A 9 52.85 -54.31 -15.47
N GLN A 10 52.49 -53.01 -15.42
CA GLN A 10 52.41 -52.09 -16.59
C GLN A 10 51.30 -51.02 -16.39
N PHE A 11 51.68 -49.73 -16.39
CA PHE A 11 50.79 -48.56 -16.56
C PHE A 11 50.31 -48.48 -18.02
N PRO A 12 49.10 -47.96 -18.33
CA PRO A 12 49.00 -46.51 -18.60
C PRO A 12 47.65 -45.84 -18.26
N GLY A 13 47.75 -44.53 -17.96
CA GLY A 13 46.88 -43.46 -18.46
C GLY A 13 45.36 -43.60 -18.34
N THR A 14 44.77 -42.83 -17.42
CA THR A 14 43.42 -42.30 -17.66
C THR A 14 43.36 -40.87 -17.16
N THR A 15 43.38 -39.95 -18.11
CA THR A 15 43.16 -38.51 -17.92
C THR A 15 41.72 -38.33 -17.42
N ALA A 16 41.54 -38.08 -16.12
CA ALA A 16 40.26 -37.69 -15.58
C ALA A 16 39.98 -36.24 -16.01
N ILE A 17 39.13 -36.07 -17.02
CA ILE A 17 38.54 -34.78 -17.38
C ILE A 17 37.64 -34.38 -16.21
N GLN A 18 38.15 -33.51 -15.36
CA GLN A 18 37.43 -32.89 -14.26
C GLN A 18 36.40 -31.94 -14.89
N LYS A 19 35.17 -32.41 -15.09
CA LYS A 19 34.04 -31.57 -15.47
C LYS A 19 33.77 -30.62 -14.31
N ILE A 20 34.24 -29.38 -14.43
CA ILE A 20 33.81 -28.26 -13.60
C ILE A 20 32.33 -28.04 -13.95
N ALA A 21 31.44 -28.54 -13.11
CA ALA A 21 30.04 -28.17 -13.14
C ALA A 21 29.95 -26.71 -12.69
N LEU A 22 29.84 -25.80 -13.67
CA LEU A 22 29.49 -24.42 -13.43
C LEU A 22 28.04 -24.42 -12.91
N VAL A 23 27.88 -24.40 -11.59
CA VAL A 23 26.59 -24.14 -10.96
C VAL A 23 26.27 -22.68 -11.27
N CYS A 24 25.51 -22.45 -12.34
CA CYS A 24 24.76 -21.21 -12.50
C CYS A 24 23.82 -21.13 -11.31
N LEU A 25 24.25 -20.42 -10.26
CA LEU A 25 23.34 -19.79 -9.32
C LEU A 25 22.44 -18.88 -10.16
N LEU A 26 21.27 -19.40 -10.51
CA LEU A 26 20.14 -18.57 -10.90
C LEU A 26 19.96 -17.61 -9.73
N LEU A 27 20.35 -16.35 -9.94
CA LEU A 27 19.91 -15.23 -9.12
C LEU A 27 18.39 -15.23 -9.22
N SER A 28 17.74 -15.90 -8.28
CA SER A 28 16.32 -15.73 -8.04
C SER A 28 16.15 -14.27 -7.66
N SER A 29 15.62 -13.47 -8.59
CA SER A 29 15.16 -12.13 -8.27
C SER A 29 14.27 -12.22 -7.02
N PRO A 30 14.43 -11.31 -6.05
CA PRO A 30 13.54 -11.29 -4.90
C PRO A 30 12.09 -11.24 -5.37
N PRO A 31 11.14 -11.82 -4.62
CA PRO A 31 9.74 -11.75 -4.98
C PRO A 31 9.33 -10.28 -5.08
N ALA A 32 8.79 -9.89 -6.23
CA ALA A 32 8.21 -8.56 -6.42
C ALA A 32 7.03 -8.38 -5.45
N PHE A 33 6.80 -7.15 -5.01
CA PHE A 33 5.60 -6.81 -4.23
C PHE A 33 4.36 -7.00 -5.12
N ALA A 34 3.60 -8.07 -4.92
CA ALA A 34 2.33 -8.30 -5.62
C ALA A 34 1.17 -7.79 -4.75
N SER A 35 0.38 -6.86 -5.29
CA SER A 35 -0.86 -6.42 -4.63
C SER A 35 -1.93 -7.48 -4.86
N GLN A 36 -2.29 -8.22 -3.81
CA GLN A 36 -3.24 -9.32 -3.94
C GLN A 36 -4.65 -8.85 -3.59
N TRP A 37 -5.55 -8.93 -4.56
CA TRP A 37 -6.98 -8.73 -4.34
C TRP A 37 -7.58 -9.95 -3.64
N GLU A 38 -8.46 -9.71 -2.67
CA GLU A 38 -9.14 -10.74 -1.89
C GLU A 38 -10.65 -10.69 -2.09
N THR A 39 -11.31 -11.84 -2.10
CA THR A 39 -12.76 -11.88 -2.24
C THR A 39 -13.46 -11.37 -0.98
N ILE A 40 -14.53 -10.60 -1.17
CA ILE A 40 -15.43 -10.23 -0.07
C ILE A 40 -16.39 -11.39 0.13
N ALA A 41 -16.12 -12.24 1.14
CA ALA A 41 -16.87 -13.48 1.35
C ALA A 41 -18.39 -13.29 1.47
N THR A 42 -18.84 -12.14 1.99
CA THR A 42 -20.25 -11.79 2.17
C THR A 42 -20.91 -11.23 0.91
N ILE A 43 -20.15 -10.89 -0.15
CA ILE A 43 -20.66 -10.24 -1.36
C ILE A 43 -20.07 -10.93 -2.60
N PRO A 44 -20.77 -11.93 -3.16
CA PRO A 44 -20.29 -12.69 -4.31
C PRO A 44 -19.97 -11.79 -5.51
N GLY A 45 -18.77 -11.94 -6.05
CA GLY A 45 -18.32 -11.17 -7.22
C GLY A 45 -17.71 -9.81 -6.90
N LEU A 46 -17.48 -9.48 -5.62
CA LEU A 46 -16.62 -8.38 -5.21
C LEU A 46 -15.29 -8.87 -4.64
N GLU A 47 -14.26 -8.11 -4.93
CA GLU A 47 -12.94 -8.23 -4.34
C GLU A 47 -12.54 -6.88 -3.72
N TYR A 48 -11.74 -6.90 -2.67
CA TYR A 48 -11.13 -5.72 -2.08
C TYR A 48 -9.61 -5.82 -2.12
N LEU A 49 -8.95 -4.67 -2.06
CA LEU A 49 -7.50 -4.59 -1.95
C LEU A 49 -7.14 -4.47 -0.45
N PRO A 50 -6.56 -5.48 0.20
CA PRO A 50 -6.28 -5.44 1.64
C PRO A 50 -5.38 -4.25 2.03
N ASP A 51 -4.37 -3.95 1.23
CA ASP A 51 -3.48 -2.80 1.41
C ASP A 51 -4.19 -1.44 1.41
N SER A 52 -5.41 -1.36 0.86
CA SER A 52 -6.20 -0.14 0.86
C SER A 52 -7.02 0.05 2.13
N ALA A 53 -7.17 -1.00 2.95
CA ALA A 53 -8.02 -0.95 4.12
C ALA A 53 -7.35 -0.16 5.26
N HIS A 54 -7.92 0.99 5.63
CA HIS A 54 -7.41 1.84 6.71
C HIS A 54 -8.54 2.30 7.63
N ARG A 55 -8.25 2.47 8.93
CA ARG A 55 -9.23 2.94 9.92
C ARG A 55 -8.74 4.21 10.60
N ILE A 56 -9.47 5.31 10.41
CA ILE A 56 -9.22 6.59 11.08
C ILE A 56 -10.48 6.95 11.87
N GLY A 57 -10.37 6.93 13.21
CA GLY A 57 -11.54 7.09 14.07
C GLY A 57 -12.61 6.03 13.80
N SER A 58 -13.84 6.47 13.59
CA SER A 58 -14.97 5.61 13.20
C SER A 58 -15.04 5.31 11.70
N HIS A 59 -14.19 5.92 10.88
CA HIS A 59 -14.22 5.76 9.42
C HIS A 59 -13.34 4.59 8.98
N VAL A 60 -13.83 3.85 7.99
CA VAL A 60 -13.09 2.83 7.23
C VAL A 60 -12.96 3.28 5.78
N TYR A 61 -11.74 3.27 5.28
CA TYR A 61 -11.40 3.53 3.89
C TYR A 61 -11.02 2.22 3.25
N VAL A 62 -11.58 1.93 2.08
CA VAL A 62 -11.28 0.68 1.39
C VAL A 62 -11.56 0.81 -0.11
N VAL A 63 -10.68 0.22 -0.91
CA VAL A 63 -10.88 0.03 -2.34
C VAL A 63 -11.45 -1.36 -2.59
N HIS A 64 -12.51 -1.42 -3.38
CA HIS A 64 -13.02 -2.67 -3.93
C HIS A 64 -13.18 -2.61 -5.44
N ARG A 65 -13.39 -3.78 -6.06
CA ARG A 65 -13.71 -3.91 -7.47
C ARG A 65 -14.66 -5.08 -7.69
N ASN A 66 -15.30 -5.10 -8.86
CA ASN A 66 -15.96 -6.33 -9.32
C ASN A 66 -14.88 -7.37 -9.68
N THR A 67 -15.11 -8.63 -9.33
CA THR A 67 -14.32 -9.75 -9.86
C THR A 67 -14.34 -9.65 -11.39
N PRO A 68 -13.17 -9.59 -12.05
CA PRO A 68 -13.11 -9.46 -13.49
C PRO A 68 -13.93 -10.58 -14.16
N ARG A 69 -14.96 -10.20 -14.92
CA ARG A 69 -15.70 -11.11 -15.78
C ARG A 69 -15.48 -10.69 -17.22
N GLU A 70 -15.28 -11.66 -18.10
CA GLU A 70 -15.13 -11.41 -19.53
C GLU A 70 -16.36 -10.63 -20.05
N GLY A 71 -16.13 -9.45 -20.62
CA GLY A 71 -17.19 -8.56 -21.13
C GLY A 71 -17.97 -7.74 -20.08
N GLY A 72 -17.63 -7.80 -18.79
CA GLY A 72 -18.27 -7.00 -17.74
C GLY A 72 -17.66 -5.60 -17.56
N ALA A 73 -18.45 -4.66 -17.01
CA ALA A 73 -17.93 -3.36 -16.56
C ALA A 73 -17.02 -3.55 -15.33
N ASN A 74 -15.76 -3.17 -15.47
CA ASN A 74 -14.76 -3.26 -14.41
C ASN A 74 -14.52 -1.86 -13.83
N PHE A 75 -15.04 -1.64 -12.63
CA PHE A 75 -14.74 -0.46 -11.84
C PHE A 75 -13.88 -0.84 -10.63
N VAL A 76 -12.94 0.03 -10.32
CA VAL A 76 -12.19 0.05 -9.05
C VAL A 76 -12.71 1.26 -8.27
N ILE A 77 -13.23 1.04 -7.08
CA ILE A 77 -14.03 2.01 -6.33
C ILE A 77 -13.41 2.21 -4.95
N ALA A 78 -13.03 3.45 -4.63
CA ALA A 78 -12.66 3.84 -3.28
C ALA A 78 -13.89 4.29 -2.49
N ASN A 79 -14.11 3.65 -1.36
CA ASN A 79 -15.20 3.98 -0.45
C ASN A 79 -14.66 4.53 0.85
N GLU A 80 -15.41 5.48 1.37
CA GLU A 80 -15.32 5.93 2.74
C GLU A 80 -16.60 5.53 3.45
N VAL A 81 -16.44 4.81 4.56
CA VAL A 81 -17.51 4.23 5.36
C VAL A 81 -17.45 4.81 6.76
N ASP A 82 -18.45 5.57 7.16
CA ASP A 82 -18.61 6.11 8.50
C ASP A 82 -19.42 5.12 9.35
N CYS A 83 -18.71 4.30 10.14
CA CYS A 83 -19.31 3.24 10.93
C CYS A 83 -20.13 3.75 12.12
N GLU A 84 -19.92 4.99 12.56
CA GLU A 84 -20.63 5.58 13.70
C GLU A 84 -21.97 6.18 13.26
N ASN A 85 -22.00 6.87 12.11
CA ASN A 85 -23.21 7.51 11.60
C ASN A 85 -24.00 6.66 10.60
N GLU A 86 -23.64 5.39 10.43
CA GLU A 86 -24.23 4.46 9.46
C GLU A 86 -24.35 5.07 8.05
N ALA A 87 -23.22 5.59 7.55
CA ALA A 87 -23.17 6.26 6.27
C ALA A 87 -21.97 5.80 5.42
N LEU A 88 -22.09 5.91 4.10
CA LEU A 88 -21.00 5.63 3.17
C LEU A 88 -21.03 6.56 1.96
N ARG A 89 -19.89 6.74 1.33
CA ARG A 89 -19.76 7.44 0.05
C ARG A 89 -18.68 6.81 -0.83
N ILE A 90 -18.88 6.93 -2.14
CA ILE A 90 -17.85 6.63 -3.13
C ILE A 90 -17.03 7.91 -3.32
N SER A 91 -15.78 7.89 -2.87
CA SER A 91 -14.87 9.03 -3.00
C SER A 91 -14.47 9.24 -4.46
N TRP A 92 -14.10 8.15 -5.13
CA TRP A 92 -13.81 8.10 -6.56
C TRP A 92 -13.99 6.68 -7.11
N ALA A 93 -14.13 6.56 -8.43
CA ALA A 93 -14.13 5.29 -9.13
C ALA A 93 -13.33 5.40 -10.44
N ASP A 94 -12.46 4.43 -10.70
CA ASP A 94 -11.83 4.24 -12.01
C ASP A 94 -12.56 3.16 -12.77
N GLY A 95 -12.80 3.39 -14.06
CA GLY A 95 -13.36 2.36 -14.92
C GLY A 95 -13.87 2.90 -16.23
N SER A 96 -14.90 2.24 -16.76
CA SER A 96 -15.52 2.60 -18.04
C SER A 96 -17.03 2.71 -17.88
N LEU A 97 -17.61 3.87 -18.21
CA LEU A 97 -19.05 4.09 -18.27
C LEU A 97 -19.46 4.24 -19.74
N GLY A 98 -19.87 3.14 -20.36
CA GLY A 98 -20.02 3.08 -21.82
C GLY A 98 -18.65 3.15 -22.50
N ASP A 99 -18.52 4.03 -23.50
CA ASP A 99 -17.27 4.23 -24.25
C ASP A 99 -16.28 5.18 -23.54
N VAL A 100 -16.70 5.83 -22.45
CA VAL A 100 -15.86 6.77 -21.71
C VAL A 100 -15.06 6.01 -20.65
N LYS A 101 -13.75 6.23 -20.62
CA LYS A 101 -12.84 5.68 -19.61
C LYS A 101 -12.20 6.81 -18.83
N GLY A 102 -11.94 6.58 -17.54
CA GLY A 102 -11.24 7.54 -16.71
C GLY A 102 -11.67 7.43 -15.25
N ARG A 103 -11.42 8.52 -14.53
CA ARG A 103 -11.83 8.66 -13.13
C ARG A 103 -13.17 9.38 -13.03
N TYR A 104 -14.01 8.89 -12.14
CA TYR A 104 -15.35 9.39 -11.90
C TYR A 104 -15.50 9.84 -10.45
N TYR A 105 -16.15 10.98 -10.27
CA TYR A 105 -16.49 11.55 -8.97
C TYR A 105 -17.99 11.87 -8.90
N ASN A 106 -18.48 12.16 -7.68
CA ASN A 106 -19.88 12.51 -7.44
C ASN A 106 -20.83 11.52 -8.12
N GLU A 107 -20.58 10.22 -7.91
CA GLU A 107 -21.39 9.12 -8.45
C GLU A 107 -21.49 9.12 -9.98
N GLY A 108 -20.40 9.46 -10.66
CA GLY A 108 -20.33 9.50 -12.12
C GLY A 108 -20.85 10.78 -12.75
N LYS A 109 -21.21 11.81 -11.95
CA LYS A 109 -21.63 13.12 -12.46
C LYS A 109 -20.46 14.01 -12.89
N SER A 110 -19.25 13.68 -12.46
CA SER A 110 -18.02 14.34 -12.91
C SER A 110 -17.03 13.30 -13.42
N HIS A 111 -16.32 13.62 -14.49
CA HIS A 111 -15.36 12.76 -15.18
C HIS A 111 -14.03 13.51 -15.35
N ASP A 112 -12.92 12.87 -14.97
CA ASP A 112 -11.55 13.39 -14.97
C ASP A 112 -11.39 14.78 -14.31
N HIS A 113 -12.30 15.11 -13.40
CA HIS A 113 -12.27 16.34 -12.62
C HIS A 113 -12.92 16.09 -11.26
N TYR A 114 -12.22 16.47 -10.20
CA TYR A 114 -12.73 16.29 -8.84
C TYR A 114 -14.10 16.96 -8.67
N ALA A 115 -15.02 16.23 -8.05
CA ALA A 115 -16.27 16.77 -7.56
C ALA A 115 -16.61 16.13 -6.21
N ALA A 116 -16.87 16.98 -5.22
CA ALA A 116 -17.24 16.52 -3.89
C ALA A 116 -18.50 15.63 -3.94
N THR A 117 -18.52 14.66 -3.04
CA THR A 117 -19.61 13.69 -2.88
C THR A 117 -20.08 13.67 -1.44
N ASN A 118 -21.39 13.57 -1.26
CA ASN A 118 -22.00 13.55 0.05
C ASN A 118 -22.12 12.12 0.56
N PHE A 119 -22.09 11.97 1.87
CA PHE A 119 -22.50 10.73 2.52
C PHE A 119 -23.95 10.38 2.19
N LYS A 120 -24.17 9.09 1.97
CA LYS A 120 -25.49 8.47 1.89
C LYS A 120 -25.68 7.52 3.05
N SER A 121 -26.95 7.26 3.38
CA SER A 121 -27.28 6.23 4.35
C SER A 121 -26.72 4.88 3.92
N ALA A 122 -26.13 4.15 4.88
CA ALA A 122 -25.61 2.80 4.67
C ALA A 122 -26.67 1.80 4.21
N GLU A 123 -27.96 2.10 4.36
CA GLU A 123 -29.05 1.25 3.84
C GLU A 123 -29.00 1.07 2.32
N THR A 124 -28.33 1.97 1.57
CA THR A 124 -28.14 1.78 0.12
C THR A 124 -27.19 0.61 -0.21
N ASP A 125 -26.31 0.24 0.72
CA ASP A 125 -25.40 -0.90 0.59
C ASP A 125 -25.05 -1.50 1.97
N LYS A 126 -26.08 -2.01 2.65
CA LYS A 126 -25.95 -2.45 4.05
C LYS A 126 -24.99 -3.63 4.22
N VAL A 127 -24.91 -4.51 3.22
CA VAL A 127 -24.03 -5.69 3.28
C VAL A 127 -22.56 -5.28 3.19
N PHE A 128 -22.22 -4.37 2.27
CA PHE A 128 -20.87 -3.80 2.18
C PHE A 128 -20.50 -3.01 3.43
N PHE A 129 -21.40 -2.13 3.89
CA PHE A 129 -21.22 -1.37 5.12
C PHE A 129 -20.87 -2.27 6.31
N ASN A 130 -21.69 -3.29 6.57
CA ASN A 130 -21.49 -4.20 7.69
C ASN A 130 -20.16 -4.94 7.57
N TRP A 131 -19.81 -5.42 6.38
CA TRP A 131 -18.52 -6.08 6.14
C TRP A 131 -17.35 -5.14 6.43
N ALA A 132 -17.33 -3.95 5.82
CA ALA A 132 -16.23 -2.98 5.96
C ALA A 132 -16.01 -2.58 7.42
N CYS A 133 -17.10 -2.30 8.16
CA CYS A 133 -17.01 -1.91 9.56
C CYS A 133 -16.51 -3.02 10.50
N THR A 134 -16.61 -4.29 10.09
CA THR A 134 -16.11 -5.45 10.84
C THR A 134 -14.67 -5.85 10.52
N LEU A 135 -14.02 -5.19 9.56
CA LEU A 135 -12.61 -5.47 9.25
C LEU A 135 -11.74 -5.26 10.49
N PRO A 136 -10.79 -6.18 10.78
CA PRO A 136 -9.97 -6.17 12.00
C PRO A 136 -8.81 -5.15 11.89
N LEU A 137 -9.13 -3.92 11.52
CA LEU A 137 -8.18 -2.82 11.35
C LEU A 137 -7.90 -2.17 12.69
N GLN A 138 -6.61 -1.93 12.97
CA GLN A 138 -6.21 -1.15 14.12
C GLN A 138 -6.59 0.32 13.90
N PRO A 139 -7.06 1.05 14.93
CA PRO A 139 -7.22 2.49 14.85
C PRO A 139 -5.88 3.18 14.56
N GLU A 140 -5.90 4.19 13.70
CA GLU A 140 -4.71 4.98 13.37
C GLU A 140 -4.02 5.56 14.62
N HIS A 141 -2.71 5.34 14.72
CA HIS A 141 -1.85 5.90 15.76
C HIS A 141 -0.64 6.61 15.13
N LEU A 142 -0.83 7.87 14.75
CA LEU A 142 0.22 8.67 14.15
C LEU A 142 1.29 9.11 15.14
N ILE A 143 2.54 9.09 14.68
CA ILE A 143 3.66 9.80 15.30
C ILE A 143 4.34 10.70 14.27
N ASN A 144 4.84 11.85 14.73
CA ASN A 144 5.65 12.75 13.91
C ASN A 144 7.08 12.20 13.80
N LEU A 145 7.58 11.93 12.60
CA LEU A 145 8.96 11.44 12.45
C LEU A 145 9.95 12.52 12.07
N ARG A 146 9.61 13.36 11.10
CA ARG A 146 10.49 14.42 10.65
C ARG A 146 9.73 15.51 9.92
N ARG A 147 10.36 16.69 9.84
CA ARG A 147 9.93 17.78 8.98
C ARG A 147 10.77 17.75 7.72
N GLU A 148 10.11 17.72 6.59
CA GLU A 148 10.71 17.77 5.27
C GLU A 148 10.78 19.21 4.78
N ARG A 149 11.14 19.37 3.50
CA ARG A 149 11.04 20.64 2.79
C ARG A 149 9.62 21.20 2.86
N GLU A 150 9.53 22.53 2.80
CA GLU A 150 8.26 23.27 2.80
C GLU A 150 7.41 22.98 4.04
N GLU A 151 8.02 22.63 5.18
CA GLU A 151 7.32 22.30 6.43
C GLU A 151 6.32 21.14 6.29
N THR A 152 6.51 20.25 5.31
CA THR A 152 5.75 18.99 5.24
C THR A 152 6.16 18.11 6.41
N LEU A 153 5.17 17.55 7.10
CA LEU A 153 5.38 16.69 8.26
C LEU A 153 5.19 15.23 7.82
N THR A 154 6.28 14.47 7.86
CA THR A 154 6.24 13.02 7.62
C THR A 154 5.92 12.32 8.92
N GLN A 155 4.88 11.49 8.87
CA GLN A 155 4.32 10.77 10.00
C GLN A 155 4.17 9.29 9.65
N ILE A 156 4.17 8.43 10.67
CA ILE A 156 3.89 7.00 10.53
C ILE A 156 2.77 6.62 11.48
N ASP A 157 1.85 5.79 10.99
CA ASP A 157 0.93 5.07 11.85
C ASP A 157 1.64 3.86 12.44
N ILE A 158 2.07 3.97 13.70
CA ILE A 158 2.78 2.87 14.37
C ILE A 158 1.89 1.67 14.69
N GLY A 159 0.57 1.84 14.70
CA GLY A 159 -0.39 0.75 14.87
C GLY A 159 -0.48 -0.15 13.63
N SER A 160 -0.12 0.39 12.46
CA SER A 160 -0.15 -0.33 11.18
C SER A 160 1.12 -1.13 10.86
N VAL A 161 2.20 -0.94 11.63
CA VAL A 161 3.51 -1.51 11.29
C VAL A 161 3.47 -3.04 11.46
N LYS A 162 3.72 -3.74 10.36
CA LYS A 162 3.84 -5.20 10.31
C LYS A 162 5.15 -5.58 9.67
N ARG A 163 5.77 -6.68 10.14
CA ARG A 163 6.96 -7.26 9.51
C ARG A 163 6.77 -8.76 9.28
N GLU A 164 6.95 -9.17 8.04
CA GLU A 164 6.88 -10.57 7.59
C GLU A 164 8.16 -10.91 6.81
N GLY A 165 9.08 -11.60 7.48
CA GLY A 165 10.40 -11.90 6.92
C GLY A 165 11.17 -10.63 6.53
N PRO A 166 11.58 -10.48 5.26
CA PRO A 166 12.30 -9.30 4.79
C PRO A 166 11.38 -8.11 4.52
N ILE A 167 10.06 -8.28 4.50
CA ILE A 167 9.13 -7.20 4.16
C ILE A 167 8.56 -6.57 5.42
N ALA A 168 8.56 -5.24 5.46
CA ALA A 168 7.78 -4.48 6.41
C ALA A 168 6.72 -3.64 5.68
N THR A 169 5.53 -3.55 6.27
CA THR A 169 4.43 -2.75 5.75
C THR A 169 3.92 -1.79 6.82
N LEU A 170 3.47 -0.61 6.39
CA LEU A 170 2.92 0.43 7.28
C LEU A 170 2.19 1.50 6.48
N TRP A 171 1.29 2.22 7.15
CA TRP A 171 0.73 3.48 6.68
C TRP A 171 1.64 4.65 7.04
N MET A 172 1.99 5.45 6.04
CA MET A 172 2.63 6.75 6.20
C MET A 172 1.58 7.85 6.02
N ARG A 173 1.82 8.99 6.67
CA ARG A 173 1.11 10.23 6.38
C ARG A 173 2.08 11.34 6.03
N HIS A 174 1.83 12.01 4.91
CA HIS A 174 2.45 13.27 4.55
C HIS A 174 1.44 14.38 4.81
N ASP A 175 1.68 15.19 5.84
CA ASP A 175 0.84 16.33 6.17
C ASP A 175 1.49 17.61 5.62
N TYR A 176 0.82 18.32 4.71
CA TYR A 176 1.33 19.50 4.01
C TYR A 176 0.86 20.77 4.73
N PRO A 177 1.64 21.87 4.77
CA PRO A 177 1.28 23.06 5.55
C PRO A 177 0.02 23.78 5.05
N ALA A 178 -0.36 23.58 3.79
CA ALA A 178 -1.48 24.21 3.11
C ALA A 178 -2.20 23.21 2.19
N ILE A 179 -3.42 23.56 1.77
CA ILE A 179 -4.16 22.79 0.77
C ILE A 179 -3.48 22.98 -0.60
N SER A 180 -3.27 21.87 -1.31
CA SER A 180 -2.81 21.81 -2.70
C SER A 180 -3.87 21.11 -3.57
N LEU A 181 -3.64 21.10 -4.89
CA LEU A 181 -4.48 20.37 -5.85
C LEU A 181 -3.66 19.24 -6.48
N ASP A 182 -4.18 18.02 -6.44
CA ASP A 182 -3.50 16.85 -7.00
C ASP A 182 -3.78 16.74 -8.50
N PRO A 183 -2.76 16.85 -9.37
CA PRO A 183 -2.93 16.52 -10.77
C PRO A 183 -3.09 15.00 -10.95
N PRO A 184 -3.83 14.54 -11.98
CA PRO A 184 -4.40 15.32 -13.08
C PRO A 184 -5.81 15.88 -12.80
N TYR A 185 -6.46 15.47 -11.71
CA TYR A 185 -7.90 15.71 -11.50
C TYR A 185 -8.23 16.99 -10.73
N ASN A 186 -7.20 17.69 -10.24
CA ASN A 186 -7.29 18.88 -9.39
C ASN A 186 -8.08 18.62 -8.10
N ALA A 187 -7.92 17.45 -7.50
CA ALA A 187 -8.54 17.13 -6.23
C ALA A 187 -7.82 17.86 -5.08
N PRO A 188 -8.53 18.55 -4.19
CA PRO A 188 -7.89 19.31 -3.13
C PRO A 188 -7.44 18.37 -2.00
N PHE A 189 -6.25 18.62 -1.45
CA PHE A 189 -5.74 17.85 -0.32
C PHE A 189 -4.82 18.68 0.57
N ASP A 190 -4.84 18.42 1.88
CA ASP A 190 -3.85 18.94 2.85
C ASP A 190 -2.91 17.84 3.36
N SER A 191 -3.25 16.58 3.09
CA SER A 191 -2.49 15.44 3.57
C SER A 191 -2.75 14.20 2.73
N LYS A 192 -1.74 13.33 2.64
CA LYS A 192 -1.82 12.03 1.98
C LYS A 192 -1.58 10.93 3.00
N ARG A 193 -2.37 9.84 2.95
CA ARG A 193 -2.02 8.57 3.62
C ARG A 193 -1.67 7.54 2.59
N GLU A 194 -0.54 6.87 2.77
CA GLU A 194 0.02 5.95 1.80
C GLU A 194 0.43 4.65 2.47
N PHE A 195 0.02 3.52 1.90
CA PHE A 195 0.43 2.21 2.35
C PHE A 195 1.77 1.85 1.69
N VAL A 196 2.79 1.75 2.51
CA VAL A 196 4.18 1.57 2.09
C VAL A 196 4.65 0.18 2.44
N GLN A 197 5.24 -0.49 1.46
CA GLN A 197 5.96 -1.74 1.64
C GLN A 197 7.45 -1.48 1.43
N VAL A 198 8.28 -1.93 2.36
CA VAL A 198 9.74 -1.80 2.28
C VAL A 198 10.37 -3.17 2.43
N ASN A 199 11.39 -3.44 1.62
CA ASN A 199 12.25 -4.58 1.81
C ASN A 199 13.38 -4.19 2.76
N CYS A 200 13.52 -4.89 3.87
CA CYS A 200 14.50 -4.64 4.91
C CYS A 200 15.90 -5.14 4.55
N ASP A 201 16.00 -6.11 3.64
CA ASP A 201 17.26 -6.69 3.20
C ASP A 201 17.84 -5.93 2.00
N THR A 202 16.98 -5.28 1.21
CA THR A 202 17.36 -4.43 0.06
C THR A 202 17.01 -2.97 0.32
N ASN A 203 17.26 -2.05 -0.62
CA ASN A 203 16.77 -0.67 -0.54
C ASN A 203 15.49 -0.47 -1.34
N LEU A 204 14.73 -1.52 -1.64
CA LEU A 204 13.52 -1.37 -2.45
C LEU A 204 12.30 -1.05 -1.58
N TYR A 205 11.45 -0.19 -2.10
CA TYR A 205 10.14 0.13 -1.52
C TYR A 205 9.08 0.28 -2.61
N ARG A 206 7.82 0.22 -2.18
CA ARG A 206 6.65 0.48 -3.02
C ARG A 206 5.57 1.16 -2.19
N VAL A 207 4.87 2.12 -2.80
CA VAL A 207 3.59 2.61 -2.30
C VAL A 207 2.51 1.87 -3.07
N SER A 208 1.67 1.07 -2.42
CA SER A 208 0.64 0.30 -3.15
C SER A 208 -0.68 1.05 -3.26
N VAL A 209 -1.02 1.86 -2.26
CA VAL A 209 -2.24 2.68 -2.21
C VAL A 209 -1.92 4.03 -1.59
N GLY A 210 -2.53 5.08 -2.12
CA GLY A 210 -2.52 6.43 -1.55
C GLY A 210 -3.94 6.99 -1.48
N TYR A 211 -4.22 7.77 -0.46
CA TYR A 211 -5.46 8.51 -0.27
C TYR A 211 -5.15 9.97 0.01
N ASP A 212 -5.84 10.85 -0.70
CA ASP A 212 -5.73 12.30 -0.57
C ASP A 212 -6.87 12.80 0.33
N PHE A 213 -6.52 13.60 1.34
CA PHE A 213 -7.44 14.05 2.37
C PHE A 213 -7.52 15.57 2.43
N MET A 214 -8.73 16.06 2.69
CA MET A 214 -8.99 17.42 3.15
C MET A 214 -8.82 17.56 4.67
N PRO A 215 -8.70 18.80 5.20
CA PRO A 215 -8.50 19.02 6.64
C PRO A 215 -9.63 18.48 7.53
N ASP A 216 -10.83 18.32 7.00
CA ASP A 216 -12.00 17.75 7.69
C ASP A 216 -12.00 16.22 7.71
N GLY A 217 -10.98 15.57 7.13
CA GLY A 217 -10.87 14.12 7.00
C GLY A 217 -11.55 13.55 5.76
N THR A 218 -12.10 14.38 4.88
CA THR A 218 -12.73 13.91 3.63
C THR A 218 -11.70 13.38 2.65
N VAL A 219 -11.89 12.15 2.14
CA VAL A 219 -11.11 11.66 1.00
C VAL A 219 -11.58 12.35 -0.28
N THR A 220 -10.63 12.96 -1.00
CA THR A 220 -10.89 13.65 -2.26
C THR A 220 -10.42 12.88 -3.47
N ASP A 221 -9.31 12.16 -3.34
CA ASP A 221 -8.73 11.34 -4.40
C ASP A 221 -7.84 10.22 -3.85
N GLY A 222 -7.10 9.55 -4.72
CA GLY A 222 -6.07 8.62 -4.32
C GLY A 222 -5.38 7.95 -5.50
N MET A 223 -4.49 7.02 -5.20
CA MET A 223 -3.82 6.20 -6.19
C MET A 223 -3.80 4.73 -5.79
N ILE A 224 -3.72 3.85 -6.79
CA ILE A 224 -3.37 2.45 -6.63
C ILE A 224 -2.22 2.19 -7.57
N ALA A 225 -1.06 1.79 -7.04
CA ALA A 225 0.11 1.56 -7.87
C ALA A 225 -0.06 0.28 -8.69
N PRO A 226 0.44 0.25 -9.94
CA PRO A 226 0.60 -0.99 -10.69
C PRO A 226 1.46 -2.01 -9.93
N GLU A 227 1.21 -3.30 -10.13
CA GLU A 227 2.04 -4.37 -9.55
C GLU A 227 3.49 -4.31 -10.06
N GLY A 228 4.45 -4.57 -9.17
CA GLY A 228 5.88 -4.68 -9.53
C GLY A 228 6.60 -3.35 -9.77
N ASP A 229 6.00 -2.21 -9.42
CA ASP A 229 6.64 -0.89 -9.52
C ASP A 229 7.47 -0.56 -8.26
N ASP A 230 8.55 -1.33 -8.08
CA ASP A 230 9.46 -1.18 -6.95
C ASP A 230 10.46 -0.04 -7.23
N SER A 231 10.57 0.89 -6.30
CA SER A 231 11.51 2.01 -6.35
C SER A 231 12.68 1.79 -5.40
N GLU A 232 13.85 2.32 -5.73
CA GLU A 232 15.00 2.33 -4.82
C GLU A 232 14.90 3.51 -3.86
N LEU A 233 14.98 3.24 -2.56
CA LEU A 233 15.08 4.24 -1.49
C LEU A 233 16.41 4.96 -1.60
N THR A 234 16.33 6.27 -1.78
CA THR A 234 17.43 7.20 -1.56
C THR A 234 17.35 7.79 -0.15
N PRO A 235 18.49 8.23 0.44
CA PRO A 235 18.47 8.84 1.77
C PRO A 235 17.62 10.12 1.88
N SER A 236 17.32 10.76 0.74
CA SER A 236 16.47 11.96 0.66
C SER A 236 14.98 11.66 0.56
N ASP A 237 14.60 10.40 0.33
CA ASP A 237 13.18 10.06 0.19
C ASP A 237 12.51 10.08 1.55
N SER A 238 11.34 10.70 1.61
CA SER A 238 10.48 10.68 2.80
C SER A 238 10.17 9.24 3.25
N TYR A 239 10.11 8.32 2.30
CA TYR A 239 9.91 6.87 2.50
C TYR A 239 11.10 6.15 3.15
N ALA A 240 12.28 6.76 3.24
CA ALA A 240 13.39 6.20 4.04
C ALA A 240 12.96 6.03 5.51
N ALA A 241 12.04 6.88 5.99
CA ALA A 241 11.45 6.77 7.32
C ALA A 241 10.66 5.46 7.52
N ALA A 242 9.99 4.95 6.48
CA ALA A 242 9.29 3.66 6.55
C ALA A 242 10.28 2.53 6.85
N LYS A 243 11.44 2.53 6.19
CA LYS A 243 12.49 1.53 6.42
C LYS A 243 13.09 1.65 7.82
N GLU A 244 13.38 2.86 8.29
CA GLU A 244 13.92 3.11 9.64
C GLU A 244 13.02 2.57 10.77
N ILE A 245 11.71 2.56 10.56
CA ILE A 245 10.72 2.09 11.54
C ILE A 245 10.36 0.62 11.31
N GLY A 246 9.91 0.28 10.11
CA GLY A 246 9.42 -1.07 9.77
C GLY A 246 10.48 -2.16 9.87
N CYS A 247 11.75 -1.83 9.65
CA CYS A 247 12.84 -2.81 9.64
C CYS A 247 13.58 -2.97 10.97
N ARG A 248 13.11 -2.34 12.05
CA ARG A 248 13.65 -2.57 13.40
C ARG A 248 13.47 -4.05 13.79
N SER A 249 14.50 -4.63 14.42
CA SER A 249 14.49 -6.03 14.87
C SER A 249 13.55 -6.27 16.06
N THR A 250 13.33 -5.24 16.85
CA THR A 250 12.32 -5.20 17.92
C THR A 250 11.39 -4.01 17.68
N LEU A 251 10.17 -4.30 17.23
CA LEU A 251 9.09 -3.33 17.12
C LEU A 251 8.28 -3.39 18.41
N ASN A 252 8.62 -2.55 19.38
CA ASN A 252 7.69 -2.17 20.42
C ASN A 252 7.17 -0.77 20.06
N PRO A 253 5.92 -0.63 19.59
CA PRO A 253 5.36 0.64 19.15
C PRO A 253 5.48 1.76 20.20
N ILE A 254 5.46 1.40 21.49
CA ILE A 254 5.58 2.34 22.62
C ILE A 254 6.98 2.97 22.69
N ASP A 255 8.00 2.29 22.18
CA ASP A 255 9.39 2.77 22.23
C ASP A 255 9.73 3.72 21.07
N ILE A 256 8.82 3.89 20.11
CA ILE A 256 9.02 4.81 18.99
C ILE A 256 8.58 6.21 19.41
N VAL A 257 9.52 6.96 19.97
CA VAL A 257 9.34 8.37 20.30
C VAL A 257 9.66 9.19 19.05
N GLY A 258 8.63 9.70 18.38
CA GLY A 258 8.77 10.66 17.28
C GLY A 258 9.35 12.00 17.74
N ILE A 259 9.40 13.01 16.86
CA ILE A 259 9.85 14.38 17.18
C ILE A 259 8.88 15.17 18.08
N GLY A 260 7.79 14.53 18.52
CA GLY A 260 6.75 15.14 19.35
C GLY A 260 5.87 16.16 18.61
N GLY A 261 5.03 16.85 19.38
CA GLY A 261 4.07 17.85 18.87
C GLY A 261 2.74 17.25 18.39
N PRO A 262 1.77 18.11 18.01
CA PRO A 262 0.48 17.65 17.52
C PRO A 262 0.64 16.93 16.17
N THR A 263 -0.14 15.86 15.98
CA THR A 263 -0.18 15.07 14.73
C THR A 263 -1.21 15.60 13.72
N ILE A 264 -2.05 16.54 14.15
CA ILE A 264 -2.99 17.26 13.30
C ILE A 264 -2.64 18.74 13.41
N ARG A 265 -2.44 19.40 12.26
CA ARG A 265 -2.21 20.84 12.20
C ARG A 265 -3.49 21.56 11.78
N PRO A 266 -3.85 22.68 12.44
CA PRO A 266 -4.88 23.56 11.91
C PRO A 266 -4.45 24.10 10.54
N LYS A 267 -5.34 24.02 9.55
CA LYS A 267 -5.14 24.62 8.23
C LYS A 267 -6.08 25.81 8.09
N ALA A 268 -5.63 26.87 7.41
CA ALA A 268 -6.52 27.95 7.02
C ALA A 268 -7.57 27.40 6.03
N SER A 269 -8.84 27.71 6.25
CA SER A 269 -9.98 27.17 5.49
C SER A 269 -10.11 27.72 4.06
N SER A 270 -9.08 28.35 3.51
CA SER A 270 -9.15 28.99 2.19
C SER A 270 -8.40 28.17 1.16
N LEU A 271 -9.16 27.46 0.33
CA LEU A 271 -8.76 27.27 -1.07
C LEU A 271 -8.63 28.67 -1.69
N PRO A 272 -7.50 29.03 -2.34
CA PRO A 272 -7.40 30.25 -3.13
C PRO A 272 -8.39 30.28 -4.30
#